data_AF-A0A3G8ZNN0-F1
#
_entry.id   AF-A0A3G8ZNN0-F1
#
_cell.length_a   1.000
_cell.length_b   1.000
_cell.length_c   1.000
_cell.angle_alpha   90.00
_cell.angle_beta   90.00
_cell.angle_gamma   90.00
#
_symmetry.space_group_name_H-M   'P 1'
#
loop_
_entity.id
_entity.type
_entity.pdbx_description
1 polymer ?
#
loop_
_entity_poly.entity_id
_entity_poly.type
_entity_poly.pdbx_seq_one_letter_code
_entity_poly.pdbx_strand_id
1 'polypeptide(L)'
;MTDIKRESRTKTARITLRLEQQLKEKWLKHCESSKIYISDYIINTVEGKMLENDRKQIMAFIETQGNIFAKIENNINQIARYINTVNRQQKVDTI
;
A
#
# COMPACT_ATOMS: atom_id res chain seq x y z
N MET A 1 1.03 13.31 14.14
CA MET A 1 0.46 13.28 12.78
C MET A 1 0.78 14.59 12.12
N THR A 2 1.84 14.64 11.32
CA THR A 2 2.16 15.82 10.51
C THR A 2 1.23 15.82 9.31
N ASP A 3 0.33 16.79 9.25
CA ASP A 3 -0.44 17.08 8.05
C ASP A 3 0.53 17.30 6.89
N ILE A 4 0.54 16.34 5.95
CA ILE A 4 1.24 16.50 4.69
C ILE A 4 0.49 17.61 3.95
N LYS A 5 1.01 18.83 4.07
CA LYS A 5 0.56 20.02 3.37
C LYS A 5 0.56 19.67 1.88
N ARG A 6 -0.61 19.35 1.31
CA ARG A 6 -0.76 19.25 -0.14
C ARG A 6 -0.61 20.67 -0.66
N GLU A 7 0.56 21.00 -1.20
CA GLU A 7 0.73 22.22 -1.97
C GLU A 7 -0.42 22.32 -2.95
N SER A 8 -1.13 23.46 -2.92
CA SER A 8 -2.19 23.76 -3.86
C SER A 8 -1.63 23.55 -5.26
N ARG A 9 -2.20 22.61 -6.02
CA ARG A 9 -1.76 22.28 -7.39
C ARG A 9 -2.13 23.41 -8.36
N THR A 10 -1.60 24.61 -8.17
CA THR A 10 -1.65 25.65 -9.19
C THR A 10 -0.59 25.32 -10.23
N LYS A 11 -0.90 24.36 -11.11
CA LYS A 11 -0.08 24.07 -12.29
C LYS A 11 -0.19 25.29 -13.22
N THR A 12 0.85 26.10 -13.29
CA THR A 12 0.88 27.38 -14.05
C THR A 12 1.45 27.24 -15.47
N ALA A 13 2.17 26.15 -15.75
CA ALA A 13 2.81 25.91 -17.04
C ALA A 13 2.07 24.85 -17.87
N ARG A 14 2.03 25.04 -19.19
CA ARG A 14 1.44 24.10 -20.16
C ARG A 14 2.51 23.55 -21.09
N ILE A 15 2.52 22.22 -21.26
CA ILE A 15 3.34 21.53 -22.26
C ILE A 15 2.41 20.97 -23.33
N THR A 16 2.76 21.17 -24.60
CA THR A 16 2.07 20.57 -25.74
C THR A 16 2.97 19.48 -26.32
N LEU A 17 2.48 18.24 -26.35
CA LEU A 17 3.23 17.08 -26.85
C LEU A 17 2.58 16.58 -28.14
N ARG A 18 3.39 16.34 -29.17
CA ARG A 18 2.97 15.64 -30.39
C ARG A 18 3.41 14.19 -30.31
N LEU A 19 2.49 13.27 -30.53
CA LEU A 19 2.71 11.84 -30.48
C LEU A 19 1.78 11.12 -31.45
N GLU A 20 2.05 9.84 -31.68
CA GLU A 20 1.19 8.98 -32.47
C GLU A 20 -0.17 8.78 -31.78
N GLN A 21 -1.24 8.74 -32.57
CA GLN A 21 -2.61 8.56 -32.10
C GLN A 21 -2.78 7.25 -31.31
N GLN A 22 -2.17 6.15 -31.78
CA GLN A 22 -2.23 4.86 -31.10
C GLN A 22 -1.61 4.91 -29.70
N LEU A 23 -0.50 5.64 -29.55
CA LEU A 23 0.17 5.81 -28.27
C LEU A 23 -0.70 6.62 -27.30
N LYS A 24 -1.34 7.69 -27.79
CA LYS A 24 -2.28 8.50 -27.00
C LYS A 24 -3.45 7.65 -26.48
N GLU A 25 -4.02 6.80 -27.32
CA GLU A 25 -5.11 5.91 -26.94
C GLU A 25 -4.68 4.88 -25.90
N LYS A 26 -3.48 4.30 -26.03
CA LYS A 26 -2.91 3.41 -25.02
C LYS A 26 -2.77 4.10 -23.67
N TRP A 27 -2.26 5.34 -23.64
CA TRP A 27 -2.12 6.10 -22.41
C TRP A 27 -3.47 6.44 -21.77
N LEU A 28 -4.46 6.84 -22.58
CA LEU A 28 -5.81 7.13 -22.09
C LEU A 28 -6.49 5.90 -21.49
N LYS A 29 -6.39 4.73 -22.15
CA LYS A 29 -6.92 3.46 -21.62
C LYS A 29 -6.30 3.10 -20.28
N HIS A 30 -4.98 3.27 -20.14
CA HIS A 30 -4.29 3.02 -18.87
C HIS A 30 -4.72 4.01 -17.77
N CYS A 31 -4.93 5.27 -18.13
CA CYS A 31 -5.41 6.29 -17.19
C CYS A 31 -6.83 5.98 -16.72
N GLU A 32 -7.69 5.48 -17.61
CA GLU A 32 -9.06 5.08 -17.31
C GLU A 32 -9.10 3.87 -16.37
N SER A 33 -8.33 2.82 -16.65
CA SER A 33 -8.26 1.64 -15.77
C SER A 33 -7.71 1.98 -14.39
N SER A 34 -6.74 2.90 -14.32
CA SER A 34 -6.05 3.27 -13.09
C SER A 34 -6.72 4.44 -12.36
N LYS A 35 -7.79 5.02 -12.92
CA LYS A 35 -8.50 6.22 -12.41
C LYS A 35 -7.56 7.40 -12.12
N ILE A 36 -6.59 7.64 -13.00
CA ILE A 36 -5.61 8.73 -12.89
C ILE A 36 -5.75 9.72 -14.04
N TYR A 37 -5.29 10.96 -13.83
CA TYR A 37 -5.21 11.94 -14.90
C TYR A 37 -3.96 11.70 -15.76
N ILE A 38 -4.09 11.91 -17.07
CA ILE A 38 -2.98 11.78 -18.02
C ILE A 38 -1.78 12.67 -17.66
N SER A 39 -2.02 13.86 -17.12
CA SER A 39 -0.93 14.75 -16.68
C SER A 39 -0.15 14.16 -15.53
N ASP A 40 -0.82 13.51 -14.57
CA ASP A 40 -0.16 12.90 -13.42
C ASP A 40 0.55 11.61 -13.87
N TYR A 41 -0.02 10.85 -14.81
CA TYR A 41 0.64 9.70 -15.43
C TYR A 41 1.96 10.08 -16.11
N ILE A 42 1.94 11.10 -16.97
CA ILE A 42 3.15 11.56 -17.69
C ILE A 42 4.20 12.09 -16.71
N ILE A 43 3.81 12.95 -15.76
CA ILE A 43 4.73 13.53 -14.77
C ILE A 43 5.39 12.42 -13.95
N ASN A 44 4.59 11.51 -13.37
CA ASN A 44 5.13 10.44 -12.54
C ASN A 44 6.06 9.52 -13.34
N THR A 45 5.70 9.20 -14.59
CA THR A 45 6.54 8.37 -15.46
C THR A 45 7.87 9.04 -15.78
N VAL A 46 7.86 10.35 -16.08
CA VAL A 46 9.08 11.13 -16.37
C VAL A 46 9.95 11.29 -15.12
N GLU A 47 9.34 11.48 -13.96
CA GLU A 47 10.05 11.63 -12.68
C GLU A 47 10.49 10.30 -12.07
N GLY A 48 10.19 9.16 -12.70
CA GLY A 48 10.48 7.83 -12.16
C GLY A 48 9.73 7.53 -10.85
N LYS A 49 8.62 8.24 -10.60
CA LYS A 49 7.82 8.10 -9.40
C LYS A 49 6.72 7.07 -9.60
N MET A 50 6.47 6.30 -8.55
CA MET A 50 5.33 5.40 -8.51
C MET A 50 4.01 6.17 -8.60
N LEU A 51 3.03 5.63 -9.32
CA LEU A 51 1.70 6.22 -9.38
C LEU A 51 1.06 6.23 -8.00
N GLU A 52 0.39 7.33 -7.66
CA GLU A 52 -0.25 7.50 -6.35
C GLU A 52 -1.28 6.40 -6.06
N ASN A 53 -1.97 5.89 -7.09
CA ASN A 53 -2.93 4.80 -6.94
C ASN A 53 -2.25 3.49 -6.55
N ASP A 54 -1.14 3.15 -7.21
CA ASP A 54 -0.39 1.93 -6.92
C ASP A 54 0.21 2.00 -5.51
N ARG A 55 0.74 3.18 -5.14
CA ARG A 55 1.21 3.42 -3.77
C ARG A 55 0.12 3.17 -2.74
N LYS A 56 -1.11 3.66 -2.98
CA LYS A 56 -2.25 3.42 -2.08
C LYS A 56 -2.62 1.95 -1.99
N GLN A 57 -2.63 1.23 -3.11
CA GLN A 57 -2.93 -0.21 -3.12
C GLN A 57 -1.88 -1.00 -2.33
N ILE A 58 -0.60 -0.68 -2.50
CA ILE A 58 0.49 -1.30 -1.72
C ILE A 58 0.32 -1.00 -0.23
N MET A 59 0.02 0.23 0.17
CA MET A 59 -0.17 0.57 1.58
C MET A 59 -1.36 -0.16 2.19
N ALA A 60 -2.49 -0.25 1.48
CA ALA A 60 -3.65 -1.00 1.92
C ALA A 60 -3.35 -2.52 2.06
N PHE A 61 -2.54 -3.07 1.15
CA PHE A 61 -2.07 -4.44 1.25
C PHE A 61 -1.19 -4.65 2.48
N ILE A 62 -0.19 -3.80 2.71
CA ILE A 62 0.70 -3.86 3.87
C ILE A 62 -0.09 -3.79 5.19
N GLU A 63 -1.05 -2.87 5.28
CA GLU A 63 -1.92 -2.73 6.45
C GLU A 63 -2.73 -4.02 6.70
N THR A 64 -3.28 -4.60 5.65
CA THR A 64 -4.01 -5.88 5.73
C THR A 64 -3.12 -7.01 6.23
N GLN A 65 -1.89 -7.12 5.71
CA GLN A 65 -0.93 -8.13 6.15
C GLN A 65 -0.54 -7.92 7.62
N GLY A 66 -0.28 -6.68 8.05
CA GLY A 66 0.00 -6.35 9.45
C GLY A 66 -1.10 -6.83 10.40
N ASN A 67 -2.37 -6.62 10.03
CA ASN A 67 -3.52 -7.11 10.79
C ASN A 67 -3.58 -8.64 10.87
N ILE A 68 -3.22 -9.35 9.79
CA ILE A 68 -3.17 -10.82 9.76
C ILE A 68 -2.04 -11.31 10.68
N PHE A 69 -0.85 -10.73 10.59
CA PHE A 69 0.29 -11.11 11.42
C PHE A 69 0.02 -10.91 12.91
N ALA A 70 -0.62 -9.80 13.30
CA ALA A 70 -1.01 -9.56 14.69
C ALA A 70 -1.96 -10.65 15.25
N LYS A 71 -2.89 -11.15 14.42
CA LYS A 71 -3.77 -12.26 14.82
C LYS A 71 -3.00 -13.58 14.98
N ILE A 72 -2.07 -13.86 14.08
CA ILE A 72 -1.22 -15.05 14.15
C ILE A 72 -0.36 -15.00 15.42
N GLU A 73 0.29 -13.86 15.68
CA GLU A 73 1.12 -13.64 16.85
C GLU A 73 0.32 -13.84 18.15
N ASN A 74 -0.89 -13.28 18.22
CA ASN A 74 -1.78 -13.48 19.36
C ASN A 74 -2.12 -14.96 19.60
N ASN A 75 -2.39 -15.73 18.54
CA ASN A 75 -2.69 -17.16 18.65
C ASN A 75 -1.46 -17.95 19.12
N ILE A 76 -0.27 -17.67 18.57
CA ILE A 76 0.98 -18.29 18.99
C ILE A 76 1.24 -18.02 20.48
N ASN A 77 1.08 -16.78 20.91
CA ASN A 77 1.26 -16.38 22.30
C ASN A 77 0.27 -17.10 23.25
N GLN A 78 -0.97 -17.28 22.83
CA GLN A 78 -1.96 -18.05 23.60
C GLN A 78 -1.56 -19.52 23.73
N ILE A 79 -1.15 -20.16 22.63
CA ILE A 79 -0.68 -21.55 22.65
C ILE A 79 0.54 -21.71 23.56
N ALA A 80 1.51 -20.79 23.47
CA ALA A 80 2.70 -20.81 24.33
C ALA A 80 2.34 -20.69 25.82
N ARG A 81 1.41 -19.79 26.17
CA ARG A 81 0.90 -19.65 27.55
C ARG A 81 0.19 -20.91 28.03
N TYR A 82 -0.62 -21.53 27.17
CA TYR A 82 -1.31 -22.79 27.49
C TYR A 82 -0.30 -23.90 27.80
N ILE A 83 0.67 -24.13 26.91
CA ILE A 83 1.73 -25.14 27.10
C ILE A 83 2.49 -24.90 28.41
N ASN A 84 2.87 -23.65 28.68
CA ASN A 84 3.58 -23.31 29.92
C ASN A 84 2.74 -23.57 31.17
N THR A 85 1.42 -23.36 31.10
CA THR A 85 0.50 -23.65 32.20
C THR A 85 0.36 -25.15 32.44
N VAL A 86 0.18 -25.94 31.38
CA VAL A 86 0.10 -27.40 31.45
C VAL A 86 1.39 -28.00 32.01
N ASN A 87 2.55 -27.57 31.50
CA ASN A 87 3.85 -28.03 31.99
C ASN A 87 4.08 -27.69 33.47
N ARG A 88 3.54 -26.56 33.95
CA ARG A 88 3.61 -26.19 35.36
C ARG A 88 2.71 -27.09 36.22
N GLN A 89 1.50 -27.39 35.77
CA GLN A 89 0.57 -28.25 36.49
C GLN A 89 1.11 -29.69 36.64
N GLN A 90 1.65 -30.27 35.58
CA GLN A 90 2.28 -31.60 35.64
C GLN A 90 3.44 -31.66 36.64
N LYS A 91 4.25 -30.59 36.77
CA LYS A 91 5.32 -30.53 37.76
C LYS A 91 4.82 -30.48 39.20
N VAL A 92 3.64 -29.90 39.45
CA VAL A 92 3.02 -29.85 40.78
C VAL A 92 2.41 -31.21 41.13
N ASP A 93 1.78 -31.89 40.16
CA ASP A 93 1.12 -33.18 40.38
C ASP A 93 2.10 -34.36 40.56
N THR A 94 3.40 -34.15 40.30
CA THR A 94 4.46 -35.17 40.42
C THR A 94 5.24 -35.09 41.75
N ILE A 95 4.96 -34.11 42.61
CA ILE A 95 5.58 -33.91 43.94
C ILE A 95 4.56 -34.29 45.03
#